data_AF-A0A6A1R1Z5-F1
#
_entry.id   AF-A0A6A1R1Z5-F1
#
_cell.length_a   1.000
_cell.length_b   1.000
_cell.length_c   1.000
_cell.angle_alpha   90.00
_cell.angle_beta   90.00
_cell.angle_gamma   90.00
#
_symmetry.space_group_name_H-M   'P 1'
#
loop_
_entity.id
_entity.type
_entity.pdbx_description
1 polymer ?
#
loop_
_entity_poly.entity_id
_entity_poly.type
_entity_poly.pdbx_seq_one_letter_code
_entity_poly.pdbx_strand_id
1 'polypeptide(L)'
;MRLTQDQHRLWVSSFFKSKVKEFDFFLRSVVECCDQSMDRFHKGQQGNEQTESRIVYTFSAFSNTVQSLKDSGSTFLKPKIVWSDIEGLRHGTFIWLSRNAATHDGNPVISGWADGRYFVPKDIHRFDSSGKLIEIPAPTVDVAQFCLEFAKDFSNFLLLRLRSLGPIEVPRTGIEDIEKSLDSVMVPAFARQIFTAHKSQIERALMLVKSDPIGDAISLLRETVTYCETRLCT
;
A
#
# COMPACT_ATOMS: atom_id res chain seq x y z
N MET A 1 8.19 17.67 -21.28
CA MET A 1 7.52 18.70 -20.43
C MET A 1 7.92 18.42 -18.98
N ARG A 2 8.52 19.38 -18.27
CA ARG A 2 8.82 19.23 -16.83
C ARG A 2 7.60 19.74 -16.05
N LEU A 3 7.04 18.91 -15.17
CA LEU A 3 5.96 19.34 -14.27
C LEU A 3 6.53 20.34 -13.25
N THR A 4 5.77 21.37 -12.92
CA THR A 4 6.07 22.21 -11.75
C THR A 4 5.90 21.39 -10.46
N GLN A 5 6.50 21.84 -9.36
CA GLN A 5 6.39 21.16 -8.08
C GLN A 5 4.93 21.04 -7.61
N ASP A 6 4.11 22.07 -7.85
CA ASP A 6 2.69 22.06 -7.51
C ASP A 6 1.87 21.11 -8.41
N GLN A 7 2.18 21.06 -9.70
CA GLN A 7 1.55 20.08 -10.60
C GLN A 7 1.90 18.64 -10.22
N HIS A 8 3.16 18.39 -9.85
CA HIS A 8 3.58 17.08 -9.35
C HIS A 8 2.87 16.70 -8.03
N ARG A 9 2.76 17.66 -7.11
CA ARG A 9 2.02 17.50 -5.85
C ARG A 9 0.57 17.08 -6.08
N LEU A 10 -0.13 17.83 -6.93
CA LEU A 10 -1.54 17.60 -7.25
C LEU A 10 -1.75 16.27 -7.98
N TRP A 11 -0.84 15.94 -8.90
CA TRP A 11 -0.84 14.65 -9.59
C TRP A 11 -0.75 13.50 -8.58
N VAL A 12 0.27 13.49 -7.72
CA VAL A 12 0.47 12.41 -6.75
C VAL A 12 -0.68 12.30 -5.76
N SER A 13 -1.22 13.42 -5.24
CA SER A 13 -2.36 13.38 -4.33
C SER A 13 -3.62 12.80 -4.98
N SER A 14 -3.79 12.97 -6.30
CA SER A 14 -4.95 12.44 -7.05
C SER A 14 -4.98 10.92 -7.12
N PHE A 15 -3.80 10.29 -7.11
CA PHE A 15 -3.65 8.84 -7.18
C PHE A 15 -3.35 8.20 -5.81
N PHE A 16 -3.23 9.00 -4.74
CA PHE A 16 -2.89 8.49 -3.42
C PHE A 16 -3.89 7.44 -2.92
N LYS A 17 -5.19 7.61 -3.21
CA LYS A 17 -6.22 6.61 -2.89
C LYS A 17 -5.94 5.24 -3.50
N SER A 18 -5.34 5.17 -4.69
CA SER A 18 -4.97 3.90 -5.32
C SER A 18 -3.88 3.19 -4.54
N LYS A 19 -2.92 3.94 -3.96
CA LYS A 19 -1.90 3.38 -3.06
C LYS A 19 -2.47 2.88 -1.74
N VAL A 20 -3.49 3.55 -1.21
CA VAL A 20 -4.24 3.04 -0.04
C VAL A 20 -4.94 1.72 -0.38
N LYS A 21 -5.56 1.60 -1.56
CA LYS A 21 -6.18 0.35 -2.01
C LYS A 21 -5.18 -0.78 -2.18
N GLU A 22 -4.00 -0.50 -2.76
CA GLU A 22 -2.92 -1.50 -2.88
C GLU A 22 -2.49 -2.01 -1.50
N PHE A 23 -2.30 -1.10 -0.54
CA PHE A 23 -1.93 -1.44 0.83
C PHE A 23 -2.99 -2.34 1.51
N ASP A 24 -4.26 -1.97 1.44
CA ASP A 24 -5.38 -2.75 1.98
C ASP A 24 -5.50 -4.13 1.30
N PHE A 25 -5.34 -4.18 -0.02
CA PHE A 25 -5.37 -5.43 -0.79
C PHE A 25 -4.28 -6.40 -0.34
N PHE A 26 -3.05 -5.95 -0.21
CA PHE A 26 -1.96 -6.83 0.21
C PHE A 26 -2.04 -7.21 1.69
N LEU A 27 -2.53 -6.33 2.56
CA LEU A 27 -2.84 -6.69 3.95
C LEU A 27 -3.86 -7.84 4.00
N ARG A 28 -4.99 -7.70 3.30
CA ARG A 28 -6.02 -8.75 3.24
C ARG A 28 -5.48 -10.03 2.65
N SER A 29 -4.63 -9.93 1.63
CA SER A 29 -3.98 -11.10 1.02
C SER A 29 -3.04 -11.82 1.99
N VAL A 30 -2.31 -11.10 2.86
CA VAL A 30 -1.52 -11.71 3.94
C VAL A 30 -2.43 -12.49 4.88
N VAL A 31 -3.51 -11.85 5.34
CA VAL A 31 -4.47 -12.47 6.27
C VAL A 31 -5.16 -13.68 5.64
N GLU A 32 -5.56 -13.61 4.38
CA GLU A 32 -6.14 -14.73 3.64
C GLU A 32 -5.17 -15.91 3.55
N CYS A 33 -3.87 -15.67 3.35
CA CYS A 33 -2.88 -16.75 3.35
C CYS A 33 -2.82 -17.43 4.73
N CYS A 34 -2.87 -16.66 5.81
CA CYS A 34 -2.91 -17.17 7.18
C CYS A 34 -4.20 -17.95 7.46
N ASP A 35 -5.37 -17.44 7.05
CA ASP A 35 -6.65 -18.12 7.21
C ASP A 35 -6.68 -19.45 6.46
N GLN A 36 -6.24 -19.46 5.20
CA GLN A 36 -6.15 -20.67 4.40
C GLN A 36 -5.18 -21.70 5.00
N SER A 37 -4.11 -21.22 5.64
CA SER A 37 -3.17 -22.08 6.37
C SER A 37 -3.81 -22.72 7.60
N MET A 38 -4.56 -21.96 8.38
CA MET A 38 -5.29 -22.46 9.53
C MET A 38 -6.36 -23.47 9.13
N ASP A 39 -7.11 -23.20 8.06
CA ASP A 39 -8.10 -24.13 7.51
C ASP A 39 -7.48 -25.45 7.05
N ARG A 40 -6.30 -25.41 6.43
CA ARG A 40 -5.56 -26.63 6.04
C ARG A 40 -5.13 -27.41 7.27
N PHE A 41 -4.59 -26.74 8.28
CA PHE A 41 -4.18 -27.36 9.53
C PHE A 41 -5.34 -28.10 10.21
N HIS A 42 -6.51 -27.46 10.34
CA HIS A 42 -7.71 -28.10 10.89
C HIS A 42 -8.19 -29.30 10.07
N LYS A 43 -7.93 -29.33 8.76
CA LYS A 43 -8.27 -30.45 7.87
C LYS A 43 -7.18 -31.53 7.82
N GLY A 44 -6.07 -31.37 8.57
CA GLY A 44 -4.92 -32.28 8.51
C GLY A 44 -4.17 -32.24 7.17
N GLN A 45 -4.32 -31.16 6.40
CA GLN A 45 -3.67 -30.98 5.10
C GLN A 45 -2.31 -30.32 5.26
N GLN A 46 -1.31 -30.86 4.56
CA GLN A 46 0.02 -30.26 4.51
C GLN A 46 0.06 -29.05 3.58
N GLY A 47 0.98 -28.12 3.87
CA GLY A 47 1.36 -27.06 2.94
C GLY A 47 2.06 -27.63 1.70
N ASN A 48 2.23 -26.77 0.70
CA ASN A 48 3.14 -27.03 -0.42
C ASN A 48 3.94 -25.76 -0.71
N GLU A 49 5.01 -25.92 -1.50
CA GLU A 49 5.93 -24.84 -1.85
C GLU A 49 5.23 -23.60 -2.43
N GLN A 50 4.22 -23.80 -3.29
CA GLN A 50 3.45 -22.69 -3.88
C GLN A 50 2.72 -21.89 -2.81
N THR A 51 2.12 -22.58 -1.83
CA THR A 51 1.34 -21.93 -0.78
C THR A 51 2.22 -21.25 0.26
N GLU A 52 3.35 -21.86 0.59
CA GLU A 52 4.37 -21.31 1.48
C GLU A 52 5.07 -20.09 0.84
N SER A 53 5.31 -20.12 -0.47
CA SER A 53 5.89 -18.99 -1.19
C SER A 53 4.91 -17.80 -1.29
N ARG A 54 3.60 -18.07 -1.37
CA ARG A 54 2.58 -17.02 -1.53
C ARG A 54 2.60 -16.04 -0.35
N ILE A 55 2.70 -16.52 0.89
CA ILE A 55 2.75 -15.63 2.06
C ILE A 55 4.02 -14.76 2.05
N VAL A 56 5.16 -15.32 1.64
CA VAL A 56 6.44 -14.58 1.54
C VAL A 56 6.33 -13.44 0.52
N TYR A 57 5.83 -13.73 -0.68
CA TYR A 57 5.68 -12.72 -1.73
C TYR A 57 4.65 -11.65 -1.38
N THR A 58 3.54 -12.08 -0.77
CA THR A 58 2.46 -11.17 -0.37
C THR A 58 2.92 -10.23 0.74
N PHE A 59 3.66 -10.74 1.74
CA PHE A 59 4.26 -9.90 2.78
C PHE A 59 5.29 -8.92 2.21
N SER A 60 6.14 -9.37 1.28
CA SER A 60 7.09 -8.48 0.59
C SER A 60 6.36 -7.34 -0.12
N ALA A 61 5.30 -7.65 -0.89
CA ALA A 61 4.46 -6.65 -1.53
C ALA A 61 3.79 -5.69 -0.54
N PHE A 62 3.22 -6.21 0.55
CA PHE A 62 2.66 -5.42 1.64
C PHE A 62 3.70 -4.45 2.21
N SER A 63 4.90 -4.91 2.56
CA SER A 63 5.96 -4.05 3.10
C SER A 63 6.38 -2.94 2.12
N ASN A 64 6.36 -3.20 0.81
CA ASN A 64 6.68 -2.22 -0.23
C ASN A 64 5.57 -1.16 -0.40
N THR A 65 4.31 -1.49 -0.12
CA THR A 65 3.24 -0.49 -0.13
C THR A 65 3.39 0.54 0.98
N VAL A 66 3.99 0.18 2.13
CA VAL A 66 4.33 1.13 3.22
C VAL A 66 5.26 2.22 2.72
N GLN A 67 6.34 1.82 2.03
CA GLN A 67 7.24 2.78 1.41
C GLN A 67 6.53 3.62 0.35
N SER A 68 5.74 2.99 -0.51
CA SER A 68 5.00 3.69 -1.58
C SER A 68 4.09 4.77 -1.00
N LEU A 69 3.39 4.47 0.10
CA LEU A 69 2.55 5.43 0.82
C LEU A 69 3.37 6.52 1.51
N LYS A 70 4.48 6.19 2.17
CA LYS A 70 5.42 7.18 2.74
C LYS A 70 5.90 8.16 1.68
N ASP A 71 6.41 7.66 0.57
CA ASP A 71 7.06 8.47 -0.46
C ASP A 71 6.03 9.30 -1.24
N SER A 72 4.87 8.70 -1.57
CA SER A 72 3.75 9.42 -2.20
C SER A 72 3.19 10.49 -1.27
N GLY A 73 2.93 10.16 0.00
CA GLY A 73 2.43 11.11 1.01
C GLY A 73 3.39 12.28 1.23
N SER A 74 4.70 12.00 1.26
CA SER A 74 5.75 13.02 1.41
C SER A 74 5.84 14.01 0.25
N THR A 75 5.18 13.72 -0.88
CA THR A 75 5.13 14.64 -2.02
C THR A 75 4.16 15.80 -1.76
N PHE A 76 3.09 15.58 -0.99
CA PHE A 76 2.05 16.58 -0.77
C PHE A 76 1.74 16.93 0.68
N LEU A 77 2.18 16.12 1.65
CA LEU A 77 2.06 16.40 3.08
C LEU A 77 3.21 17.27 3.58
N LYS A 78 2.86 18.19 4.49
CA LYS A 78 3.81 18.97 5.29
C LYS A 78 3.46 18.82 6.77
N PRO A 79 4.42 18.42 7.64
CA PRO A 79 5.77 17.96 7.29
C PRO A 79 5.75 16.68 6.43
N LYS A 80 6.91 16.31 5.84
CA LYS A 80 7.06 15.05 5.11
C LYS A 80 6.91 13.86 6.07
N ILE A 81 6.60 12.68 5.54
CA ILE A 81 6.59 11.43 6.30
C ILE A 81 8.02 10.88 6.27
N VAL A 82 8.61 10.65 7.43
CA VAL A 82 9.95 10.08 7.57
C VAL A 82 9.87 8.67 8.16
N TRP A 83 10.93 7.87 7.99
CA TRP A 83 10.94 6.50 8.53
C TRP A 83 10.85 6.47 10.06
N SER A 84 11.40 7.47 10.76
CA SER A 84 11.26 7.59 12.22
C SER A 84 9.80 7.76 12.68
N ASP A 85 8.92 8.33 11.85
CA ASP A 85 7.48 8.38 12.14
C ASP A 85 6.87 6.96 12.16
N ILE A 86 7.36 6.09 11.28
CA ILE A 86 6.86 4.73 11.07
C ILE A 86 7.51 3.78 12.07
N GLU A 87 8.79 3.93 12.37
CA GLU A 87 9.54 3.14 13.36
C GLU A 87 8.91 3.19 14.75
N GLY A 88 8.32 4.33 15.12
CA GLY A 88 7.62 4.53 16.38
C GLY A 88 6.25 3.84 16.50
N LEU A 89 5.75 3.24 15.41
CA LEU A 89 4.50 2.46 15.43
C LEU A 89 4.78 1.02 15.92
N ARG A 90 3.74 0.32 16.39
CA ARG A 90 3.89 -1.09 16.75
C ARG A 90 4.37 -1.89 15.54
N HIS A 91 5.42 -2.69 15.73
CA HIS A 91 6.15 -3.43 14.68
C HIS A 91 6.78 -2.56 13.57
N GLY A 92 6.78 -1.24 13.71
CA GLY A 92 7.25 -0.32 12.67
C GLY A 92 8.72 -0.49 12.32
N THR A 93 9.56 -0.66 13.34
CA THR A 93 10.99 -0.98 13.17
C THR A 93 11.18 -2.30 12.41
N PHE A 94 10.40 -3.34 12.76
CA PHE A 94 10.45 -4.62 12.06
C PHE A 94 10.06 -4.49 10.60
N ILE A 95 8.93 -3.83 10.28
CA ILE A 95 8.47 -3.62 8.90
C ILE A 95 9.51 -2.85 8.07
N TRP A 96 10.09 -1.80 8.63
CA TRP A 96 11.12 -1.01 7.95
C TRP A 96 12.36 -1.84 7.62
N LEU A 97 12.93 -2.54 8.61
CA LEU A 97 14.18 -3.27 8.43
C LEU A 97 13.98 -4.55 7.60
N SER A 98 12.85 -5.26 7.79
CA SER A 98 12.54 -6.49 7.06
C SER A 98 12.28 -6.23 5.57
N ARG A 99 11.69 -5.09 5.19
CA ARG A 99 11.59 -4.65 3.78
C ARG A 99 12.98 -4.59 3.15
N ASN A 100 13.95 -4.00 3.85
CA ASN A 100 15.31 -3.90 3.34
C ASN A 100 15.94 -5.29 3.22
N ALA A 101 15.75 -6.16 4.21
CA ALA A 101 16.27 -7.53 4.18
C ALA A 101 15.70 -8.34 3.01
N ALA A 102 14.39 -8.25 2.76
CA ALA A 102 13.74 -8.89 1.62
C ALA A 102 14.24 -8.33 0.27
N THR A 103 14.35 -7.01 0.15
CA THR A 103 14.63 -6.33 -1.13
C THR A 103 16.10 -6.38 -1.52
N HIS A 104 17.01 -6.16 -0.57
CA HIS A 104 18.45 -6.03 -0.85
C HIS A 104 19.21 -7.33 -0.65
N ASP A 105 18.76 -8.18 0.27
CA ASP A 105 19.51 -9.36 0.68
C ASP A 105 18.82 -10.66 0.21
N GLY A 106 17.60 -10.56 -0.36
CA GLY A 106 16.82 -11.71 -0.82
C GLY A 106 16.31 -12.60 0.30
N ASN A 107 16.28 -12.11 1.55
CA ASN A 107 15.95 -12.92 2.71
C ASN A 107 14.42 -13.16 2.79
N PRO A 108 13.93 -14.42 2.77
CA PRO A 108 12.53 -14.72 3.00
C PRO A 108 12.20 -14.49 4.49
N VAL A 109 11.75 -13.26 4.79
CA VAL A 109 11.46 -12.80 6.17
C VAL A 109 10.55 -13.76 6.92
N ILE A 110 9.54 -14.31 6.23
CA ILE A 110 8.63 -15.31 6.78
C ILE A 110 9.12 -16.68 6.33
N SER A 111 9.56 -17.50 7.28
CA SER A 111 10.11 -18.83 6.97
C SER A 111 9.79 -19.89 8.03
N GLY A 112 8.94 -19.55 9.01
CA GLY A 112 8.48 -20.46 10.04
C GLY A 112 7.00 -20.78 9.87
N TRP A 113 6.64 -22.03 10.16
CA TRP A 113 5.25 -22.46 10.24
C TRP A 113 5.08 -23.43 11.41
N ALA A 114 4.06 -23.18 12.24
CA ALA A 114 3.70 -24.06 13.35
C ALA A 114 2.20 -23.95 13.63
N ASP A 115 1.53 -25.08 13.84
CA ASP A 115 0.11 -25.15 14.23
C ASP A 115 -0.83 -24.30 13.35
N GLY A 116 -0.60 -24.33 12.03
CA GLY A 116 -1.41 -23.57 11.06
C GLY A 116 -1.02 -22.10 10.91
N ARG A 117 -0.07 -21.58 11.69
CA ARG A 117 0.34 -20.17 11.69
C ARG A 117 1.72 -19.96 11.08
N TYR A 118 1.92 -18.79 10.47
CA TYR A 118 3.20 -18.38 9.90
C TYR A 118 3.96 -17.47 10.86
N PHE A 119 5.29 -17.60 10.88
CA PHE A 119 6.18 -16.90 11.80
C PHE A 119 7.49 -16.45 11.13
N VAL A 120 8.15 -15.52 11.81
CA VAL A 120 9.56 -15.18 11.62
C VAL A 120 10.32 -15.98 12.68
N PRO A 121 10.99 -17.09 12.34
CA PRO A 121 11.43 -18.07 13.33
C PRO A 121 12.64 -17.64 14.16
N LYS A 122 13.37 -16.62 13.72
CA LYS A 122 14.57 -16.10 14.38
C LYS A 122 14.84 -14.67 13.95
N ASP A 123 15.66 -13.99 14.75
CA ASP A 123 16.16 -12.65 14.42
C ASP A 123 16.88 -12.67 13.06
N ILE A 124 16.66 -11.61 12.30
CA ILE A 124 17.25 -11.45 10.97
C ILE A 124 18.52 -10.63 11.10
N HIS A 125 19.63 -11.19 10.64
CA HIS A 125 20.91 -10.51 10.56
C HIS A 125 21.17 -10.04 9.14
N ARG A 126 21.60 -8.79 8.99
CA ARG A 126 22.06 -8.23 7.72
C ARG A 126 23.20 -7.26 7.93
N PHE A 127 23.91 -6.95 6.84
CA PHE A 127 24.86 -5.84 6.83
C PHE A 127 24.22 -4.63 6.15
N ASP A 128 24.49 -3.44 6.68
CA ASP A 128 24.17 -2.19 5.99
C ASP A 128 25.24 -1.83 4.96
N SER A 129 25.05 -0.71 4.26
CA SER A 129 25.99 -0.22 3.26
C SER A 129 27.36 0.19 3.83
N SER A 130 27.48 0.34 5.15
CA SER A 130 28.74 0.62 5.85
C SER A 130 29.43 -0.65 6.38
N GLY A 131 28.84 -1.82 6.17
CA GLY A 131 29.34 -3.09 6.69
C GLY A 131 29.00 -3.32 8.16
N LYS A 132 28.12 -2.52 8.76
CA LYS A 132 27.66 -2.71 10.15
C LYS A 132 26.61 -3.81 10.19
N LEU A 133 26.74 -4.73 11.15
CA LEU A 133 25.72 -5.72 11.45
C LEU A 133 24.47 -5.05 12.02
N ILE A 134 23.33 -5.26 11.38
CA ILE A 134 22.00 -4.92 11.87
C ILE A 134 21.30 -6.21 12.25
N GLU A 135 20.81 -6.25 13.48
CA GLU A 135 19.93 -7.29 13.99
C GLU A 135 18.50 -6.77 13.99
N ILE A 136 17.60 -7.56 13.41
CA ILE A 136 16.17 -7.27 13.31
C ILE A 136 15.45 -8.29 14.19
N PRO A 137 14.97 -7.89 15.37
CA PRO A 137 14.28 -8.81 16.26
C PRO A 137 13.05 -9.42 15.59
N ALA A 138 12.89 -10.74 15.70
CA ALA A 138 11.70 -11.42 15.24
C ALA A 138 10.49 -11.00 16.08
N PRO A 139 9.32 -10.73 15.47
CA PRO A 139 8.09 -10.52 16.21
C PRO A 139 7.74 -11.75 17.04
N THR A 140 7.26 -11.53 18.26
CA THR A 140 6.83 -12.62 19.17
C THR A 140 5.43 -13.16 18.88
N VAL A 141 4.76 -12.61 17.86
CA VAL A 141 3.40 -12.96 17.44
C VAL A 141 3.42 -13.45 16.00
N ASP A 142 2.36 -14.14 15.57
CA ASP A 142 2.28 -14.64 14.20
C ASP A 142 2.13 -13.52 13.16
N VAL A 143 2.37 -13.88 11.90
CA VAL A 143 2.37 -12.95 10.76
C VAL A 143 1.08 -12.16 10.61
N ALA A 144 -0.08 -12.80 10.79
CA ALA A 144 -1.35 -12.11 10.66
C ALA A 144 -1.46 -11.02 11.72
N GLN A 145 -1.13 -11.37 12.98
CA GLN A 145 -1.25 -10.45 14.10
C GLN A 145 -0.34 -9.22 13.93
N PHE A 146 0.96 -9.38 13.70
CA PHE A 146 1.83 -8.19 13.61
C PHE A 146 1.51 -7.33 12.38
N CYS A 147 1.08 -7.93 11.26
CA CYS A 147 0.68 -7.16 10.08
C CYS A 147 -0.59 -6.35 10.33
N LEU A 148 -1.60 -6.93 10.99
CA LEU A 148 -2.84 -6.25 11.36
C LEU A 148 -2.60 -5.12 12.37
N GLU A 149 -1.80 -5.38 13.41
CA GLU A 149 -1.45 -4.38 14.42
C GLU A 149 -0.69 -3.19 13.80
N PHE A 150 0.33 -3.47 12.98
CA PHE A 150 1.05 -2.44 12.26
C PHE A 150 0.14 -1.67 11.30
N ALA A 151 -0.66 -2.38 10.50
CA ALA A 151 -1.51 -1.74 9.50
C ALA A 151 -2.57 -0.84 10.11
N LYS A 152 -3.12 -1.22 11.27
CA LYS A 152 -4.01 -0.37 12.06
C LYS A 152 -3.30 0.93 12.47
N ASP A 153 -2.11 0.83 13.05
CA ASP A 153 -1.37 1.98 13.55
C ASP A 153 -0.92 2.90 12.41
N PHE A 154 -0.41 2.32 11.31
CA PHE A 154 0.02 3.06 10.14
C PHE A 154 -1.15 3.75 9.43
N SER A 155 -2.31 3.08 9.34
CA SER A 155 -3.52 3.69 8.78
C SER A 155 -4.02 4.85 9.64
N ASN A 156 -4.00 4.71 10.97
CA ASN A 156 -4.34 5.80 11.89
C ASN A 156 -3.36 6.98 11.80
N PHE A 157 -2.07 6.69 11.67
CA PHE A 157 -1.05 7.70 11.40
C PHE A 157 -1.37 8.47 10.11
N LEU A 158 -1.62 7.78 8.99
CA LEU A 158 -1.97 8.42 7.72
C LEU A 158 -3.27 9.20 7.81
N LEU A 159 -4.30 8.67 8.50
CA LEU A 159 -5.56 9.38 8.74
C LEU A 159 -5.33 10.73 9.44
N LEU A 160 -4.51 10.75 10.49
CA LEU A 160 -4.17 11.99 11.19
C LEU A 160 -3.49 12.99 10.25
N ARG A 161 -2.53 12.51 9.44
CA ARG A 161 -1.77 13.36 8.51
C ARG A 161 -2.63 13.90 7.35
N LEU A 162 -3.56 13.11 6.83
CA LEU A 162 -4.45 13.55 5.76
C LEU A 162 -5.51 14.53 6.25
N ARG A 163 -6.06 14.33 7.46
CA ARG A 163 -7.06 15.24 8.04
C ARG A 163 -6.50 16.63 8.31
N SER A 164 -5.22 16.75 8.64
CA SER A 164 -4.59 18.05 8.88
C SER A 164 -4.33 18.86 7.61
N LEU A 165 -4.44 18.25 6.43
CA LEU A 165 -4.19 18.90 5.14
C LEU A 165 -5.39 19.75 4.66
N GLY A 166 -6.61 19.39 5.08
CA GLY A 166 -7.84 19.95 4.52
C GLY A 166 -8.13 19.47 3.08
N PRO A 167 -9.18 19.97 2.43
CA PRO A 167 -9.50 19.61 1.05
C PRO A 167 -8.42 20.11 0.09
N ILE A 168 -7.96 19.24 -0.81
CA ILE A 168 -7.09 19.63 -1.93
C ILE A 168 -7.97 19.84 -3.16
N GLU A 169 -7.94 21.04 -3.73
CA GLU A 169 -8.47 21.25 -5.08
C GLU A 169 -7.56 20.57 -6.10
N VAL A 170 -8.02 19.45 -6.62
CA VAL A 170 -7.32 18.74 -7.70
C VAL A 170 -7.69 19.38 -9.04
N PRO A 171 -6.71 19.67 -9.91
CA PRO A 171 -6.99 20.15 -11.26
C PRO A 171 -7.93 19.17 -11.96
N ARG A 172 -9.05 19.68 -12.46
CA ARG A 172 -9.95 18.85 -13.27
C ARG A 172 -9.20 18.45 -14.53
N THR A 173 -9.29 17.18 -14.91
CA THR A 173 -8.83 16.72 -16.22
C THR A 173 -9.55 17.53 -17.28
N GLY A 174 -8.80 18.32 -18.06
CA GLY A 174 -9.37 19.09 -19.16
C GLY A 174 -9.79 18.17 -20.30
N ILE A 175 -10.71 18.63 -21.15
CA ILE A 175 -11.04 17.90 -22.38
C ILE A 175 -9.79 17.77 -23.26
N GLU A 176 -8.88 18.74 -23.19
CA GLU A 176 -7.60 18.79 -23.91
C GLU A 176 -6.63 17.69 -23.45
N ASP A 177 -6.63 17.34 -22.16
CA ASP A 177 -5.78 16.25 -21.64
C ASP A 177 -6.24 14.89 -22.19
N ILE A 178 -7.55 14.72 -22.37
CA ILE A 178 -8.12 13.51 -22.99
C ILE A 178 -7.79 13.49 -24.48
N GLU A 179 -7.96 14.60 -25.19
CA GLU A 179 -7.59 14.71 -26.61
C GLU A 179 -6.14 14.31 -26.84
N LYS A 180 -5.22 14.85 -26.05
CA LYS A 180 -3.80 14.52 -26.12
C LYS A 180 -3.51 13.04 -25.83
N SER A 181 -4.32 12.40 -24.99
CA SER A 181 -4.18 10.97 -24.70
C SER A 181 -4.65 10.10 -25.89
N LEU A 182 -5.59 10.59 -26.69
CA LEU A 182 -6.14 9.91 -27.87
C LEU A 182 -5.22 9.97 -29.10
N ASP A 183 -4.22 10.86 -29.09
CA ASP A 183 -3.16 10.95 -30.09
C ASP A 183 -2.22 9.73 -30.08
N SER A 184 -2.27 8.91 -29.03
CA SER A 184 -1.48 7.68 -28.96
C SER A 184 -1.83 6.72 -30.10
N VAL A 185 -0.79 6.17 -30.75
CA VAL A 185 -0.93 5.15 -31.80
C VAL A 185 -1.60 3.86 -31.30
N MET A 186 -1.61 3.63 -29.98
CA MET A 186 -2.26 2.49 -29.35
C MET A 186 -3.78 2.66 -29.22
N VAL A 187 -4.30 3.88 -29.39
CA VAL A 187 -5.73 4.14 -29.34
C VAL A 187 -6.36 3.75 -30.69
N PRO A 188 -7.37 2.87 -30.70
CA PRO A 188 -8.06 2.49 -31.94
C PRO A 188 -8.79 3.68 -32.60
N ALA A 189 -8.90 3.66 -33.93
CA ALA A 189 -9.55 4.74 -34.69
C ALA A 189 -11.02 4.96 -34.28
N PHE A 190 -11.75 3.89 -33.95
CA PHE A 190 -13.14 3.99 -33.50
C PHE A 190 -13.26 4.75 -32.17
N ALA A 191 -12.29 4.61 -31.26
CA ALA A 191 -12.31 5.31 -29.97
C ALA A 191 -12.14 6.83 -30.15
N ARG A 192 -11.27 7.24 -31.09
CA ARG A 192 -11.16 8.65 -31.51
C ARG A 192 -12.46 9.16 -32.12
N GLN A 193 -13.08 8.38 -33.01
CA GLN A 193 -14.35 8.77 -33.63
C GLN A 193 -15.49 8.94 -32.61
N ILE A 194 -15.61 8.01 -31.65
CA ILE A 194 -16.58 8.11 -30.55
C ILE A 194 -16.31 9.38 -29.72
N PHE A 195 -15.05 9.62 -29.33
CA PHE A 195 -14.72 10.82 -28.56
C PHE A 195 -15.10 12.10 -29.32
N THR A 196 -14.72 12.22 -30.59
CA THR A 196 -15.03 13.39 -31.42
C THR A 196 -16.54 13.59 -31.56
N ALA A 197 -17.30 12.52 -31.79
CA ALA A 197 -18.76 12.58 -31.91
C ALA A 197 -19.47 13.03 -30.62
N HIS A 198 -18.89 12.73 -29.46
CA HIS A 198 -19.48 12.99 -28.15
C HIS A 198 -18.74 14.06 -27.32
N LYS A 199 -17.78 14.80 -27.90
CA LYS A 199 -16.88 15.72 -27.18
C LYS A 199 -17.62 16.68 -26.25
N SER A 200 -18.66 17.35 -26.74
CA SER A 200 -19.45 18.31 -25.95
C SER A 200 -20.28 17.68 -24.82
N GLN A 201 -20.63 16.39 -24.94
CA GLN A 201 -21.29 15.64 -23.86
C GLN A 201 -20.27 15.24 -22.80
N ILE A 202 -19.08 14.79 -23.22
CA ILE A 202 -17.96 14.44 -22.33
C ILE A 202 -17.50 15.67 -21.54
N GLU A 203 -17.31 16.81 -22.20
CA GLU A 203 -16.91 18.07 -21.57
C GLU A 203 -17.92 18.52 -20.50
N ARG A 204 -19.23 18.45 -20.81
CA ARG A 204 -20.29 18.72 -19.82
C ARG A 204 -20.26 17.73 -18.66
N ALA A 205 -20.02 16.44 -18.93
CA ALA A 205 -19.92 15.43 -17.88
C ALA A 205 -18.71 15.70 -16.96
N LEU A 206 -17.55 16.04 -17.52
CA LEU A 206 -16.34 16.39 -16.76
C LEU A 206 -16.56 17.56 -15.81
N MET A 207 -17.35 18.57 -16.23
CA MET A 207 -17.67 19.72 -15.38
C MET A 207 -18.51 19.37 -14.15
N LEU A 208 -19.25 18.25 -14.19
CA LEU A 208 -20.09 17.75 -13.11
C LEU A 208 -19.35 16.78 -12.17
N VAL A 209 -18.20 16.25 -12.57
CA VAL A 209 -17.42 15.33 -11.74
C VAL A 209 -16.82 16.11 -10.56
N LYS A 210 -17.27 15.78 -9.35
CA LYS A 210 -16.60 16.17 -8.11
C LYS A 210 -15.56 15.11 -7.76
N SER A 211 -14.32 15.53 -7.56
CA SER A 211 -13.23 14.66 -7.13
C SER A 211 -12.75 15.13 -5.77
N ASP A 212 -12.77 14.25 -4.77
CA ASP A 212 -12.10 14.46 -3.48
C ASP A 212 -11.16 13.29 -3.18
N PRO A 213 -9.97 13.25 -3.83
CA PRO A 213 -9.07 12.11 -3.69
C PRO A 213 -8.55 11.92 -2.26
N ILE A 214 -8.47 12.99 -1.47
CA ILE A 214 -8.06 12.92 -0.07
C ILE A 214 -9.20 12.40 0.80
N GLY A 215 -10.42 12.87 0.61
CA GLY A 215 -11.61 12.33 1.27
C GLY A 215 -11.80 10.83 0.98
N ASP A 216 -11.65 10.42 -0.28
CA ASP A 216 -11.68 9.01 -0.68
C ASP A 216 -10.60 8.19 0.03
N ALA A 217 -9.36 8.68 0.08
CA ALA A 217 -8.26 8.01 0.77
C ALA A 217 -8.52 7.90 2.29
N ILE A 218 -9.08 8.94 2.91
CA ILE A 218 -9.48 8.93 4.32
C ILE A 218 -10.57 7.88 4.57
N SER A 219 -11.56 7.74 3.68
CA SER A 219 -12.61 6.72 3.82
C SER A 219 -12.01 5.32 3.79
N LEU A 220 -11.16 5.04 2.80
CA LEU A 220 -10.51 3.73 2.64
C LEU A 220 -9.62 3.39 3.84
N LEU A 221 -8.83 4.34 4.35
CA LEU A 221 -8.02 4.09 5.55
C LEU A 221 -8.88 3.78 6.78
N ARG A 222 -10.06 4.41 6.93
CA ARG A 222 -11.01 4.05 8.01
C ARG A 222 -11.52 2.62 7.83
N GLU A 223 -11.86 2.21 6.61
CA GLU A 223 -12.28 0.85 6.32
C GLU A 223 -11.17 -0.16 6.66
N THR A 224 -9.92 0.13 6.33
CA THR A 224 -8.76 -0.69 6.71
C THR A 224 -8.61 -0.77 8.22
N VAL A 225 -8.76 0.34 8.97
CA VAL A 225 -8.72 0.32 10.44
C VAL A 225 -9.83 -0.57 11.01
N THR A 226 -11.08 -0.39 10.55
CA THR A 226 -12.22 -1.22 10.99
C THR A 226 -11.98 -2.70 10.70
N TYR A 227 -11.42 -3.03 9.53
CA TYR A 227 -11.04 -4.39 9.20
C TYR A 227 -9.99 -4.94 10.17
N CYS A 228 -8.94 -4.18 10.46
CA CYS A 228 -7.90 -4.60 11.41
C CYS A 228 -8.47 -4.83 12.80
N GLU A 229 -9.33 -3.93 13.29
CA GLU A 229 -9.98 -4.05 14.60
C GLU A 229 -10.87 -5.28 14.68
N THR A 230 -11.68 -5.53 13.64
CA THR A 230 -12.53 -6.72 13.58
C THR A 230 -11.70 -8.00 13.66
N ARG A 231 -10.59 -8.06 12.92
CA ARG A 231 -9.73 -9.25 12.84
C ARG A 231 -8.86 -9.47 14.09
N LEU A 232 -8.51 -8.41 14.81
CA LEU A 232 -7.73 -8.49 16.06
C LEU A 232 -8.57 -8.82 17.29
N CYS A 233 -9.90 -8.66 17.22
CA CYS A 233 -10.82 -9.02 18.29
C CYS A 233 -11.31 -10.48 18.23
N THR A 234 -10.99 -11.20 17.14
CA THR A 234 -11.24 -12.65 16.94
C THR A 234 -10.06 -13.47 17.39
#